data_AF-A0A957TFI3-F1
#
_entry.id   AF-A0A957TFI3-F1
#
_cell.length_a   1.000
_cell.length_b   1.000
_cell.length_c   1.000
_cell.angle_alpha   90.00
_cell.angle_beta   90.00
_cell.angle_gamma   90.00
#
_symmetry.space_group_name_H-M   'P 1'
#
loop_
_entity.id
_entity.type
_entity.pdbx_description
1 polymer ?
#
loop_
_entity_poly.entity_id
_entity_poly.type
_entity_poly.pdbx_seq_one_letter_code
_entity_poly.pdbx_strand_id
1 'polypeptide(L)'
;LPNDTECIITDFGLVRIANSTVHTASGTVSGTPAYMSPEQGQGNSVDNRSDTYSLGIVMYEMLAGRVPFDGDSTLGIILKHISEPPPPIEGISPEVQLVINKALEKLPENRYQTARELLEDFYNAIGLHAEADTIHTVRFQTPPKTVSVDKQPAPRRNMLLWAGVGIFACVCIGVVMASALGISALKLLPGLNQGTAEVTTQTTEEPSATHTSHSPASDTNFLGVLRFQGNLDQATISAALPDPEQGFQYEAWLVDDENETIISLGILEKNSSEQYTLTYLDPESRNLLDGFNRMEITLEADPDPSPNPSEILYSSALPPGALMHIRHLLVRFDSNPNQTAMTLGLVQTSRLVFDASKVLSESFDSGNEQEMQKHAEEIINLIVGSKSEDYKDWDNDGTTDDPGDGFGLLLNGSQTGYVEGTITHAELAAASADASANVILHSEHVAISGGNVEGWAAQLRDVAKRIAESDQVTDADIRLVLSLADQIYNGIDLDGNEQVDPVVGEGGALTALEHAEYMGDMQIMEGENQMPPPAKP
;
A
#
# COMPACT_ATOMS: atom_id res chain seq x y z
N LEU A 1 16.12 -14.28 -29.34
CA LEU A 1 14.73 -13.87 -29.05
C LEU A 1 14.07 -13.49 -30.37
N PRO A 2 12.74 -13.68 -30.55
CA PRO A 2 12.02 -13.09 -31.68
C PRO A 2 12.28 -11.59 -31.75
N ASN A 3 12.27 -11.00 -32.96
CA ASN A 3 12.54 -9.56 -33.16
C ASN A 3 11.51 -8.63 -32.50
N ASP A 4 10.45 -9.20 -31.92
CA ASP A 4 9.28 -8.50 -31.36
C ASP A 4 9.19 -8.68 -29.83
N THR A 5 10.30 -9.05 -29.17
CA THR A 5 10.33 -9.21 -27.71
C THR A 5 10.53 -7.85 -27.05
N GLU A 6 9.45 -7.28 -26.52
CA GLU A 6 9.50 -6.10 -25.66
C GLU A 6 9.86 -6.54 -24.23
N CYS A 7 10.93 -5.96 -23.68
CA CYS A 7 11.33 -6.19 -22.30
C CYS A 7 10.62 -5.15 -21.42
N ILE A 8 9.83 -5.62 -20.46
CA ILE A 8 9.06 -4.78 -19.53
C ILE A 8 9.69 -4.94 -18.15
N ILE A 9 9.91 -3.83 -17.46
CA ILE A 9 10.29 -3.85 -16.04
C ILE A 9 9.01 -4.13 -15.24
N THR A 10 9.03 -5.19 -14.43
CA THR A 10 7.95 -5.58 -13.51
C THR A 10 8.38 -5.34 -12.07
N ASP A 11 7.48 -5.52 -11.10
CA ASP A 11 7.81 -5.54 -9.67
C ASP A 11 8.29 -4.21 -9.05
N PHE A 12 7.70 -3.08 -9.47
CA PHE A 12 7.87 -1.77 -8.79
C PHE A 12 7.39 -1.78 -7.30
N GLY A 13 6.82 -2.88 -6.81
CA GLY A 13 6.19 -3.00 -5.49
C GLY A 13 6.99 -3.76 -4.41
N LEU A 14 8.25 -4.13 -4.64
CA LEU A 14 9.08 -4.83 -3.63
C LEU A 14 10.30 -4.03 -3.13
N VAL A 15 10.53 -2.81 -3.64
CA VAL A 15 11.76 -2.06 -3.34
C VAL A 15 11.43 -0.76 -2.62
N ARG A 16 10.99 -0.89 -1.37
CA ARG A 16 11.04 0.23 -0.42
C ARG A 16 11.10 -0.19 1.06
N ILE A 17 11.72 -1.34 1.33
CA ILE A 17 12.19 -1.69 2.68
C ILE A 17 13.71 -1.85 2.61
N ALA A 18 14.41 -0.73 2.48
CA ALA A 18 15.86 -0.71 2.57
C ALA A 18 16.36 0.39 3.50
N ASN A 19 15.62 0.71 4.57
CA ASN A 19 16.15 1.43 5.73
C ASN A 19 15.37 1.03 7.00
N SER A 20 15.43 -0.25 7.38
CA SER A 20 15.44 -0.58 8.80
C SER A 20 16.90 -0.79 9.20
N THR A 21 17.36 -0.02 10.16
CA THR A 21 18.69 -0.10 10.78
C THR A 21 19.20 -1.54 10.84
N VAL A 22 20.38 -1.76 10.26
CA VAL A 22 21.18 -2.99 10.38
C VAL A 22 21.47 -3.23 11.87
N HIS A 23 20.58 -3.93 12.55
CA HIS A 23 20.85 -4.54 13.85
C HIS A 23 21.29 -5.98 13.62
N THR A 24 22.61 -6.15 13.60
CA THR A 24 23.29 -7.45 13.54
C THR A 24 23.07 -8.23 14.84
N ALA A 25 22.06 -9.10 14.86
CA ALA A 25 21.96 -10.14 15.88
C ALA A 25 21.18 -11.40 15.43
N SER A 26 21.11 -11.76 14.13
CA SER A 26 20.76 -13.15 13.74
C SER A 26 21.03 -13.57 12.28
N GLY A 27 21.71 -12.76 11.45
CA GLY A 27 22.29 -13.25 10.19
C GLY A 27 21.34 -13.39 8.99
N THR A 28 20.13 -12.87 9.03
CA THR A 28 19.22 -12.84 7.86
C THR A 28 19.27 -11.48 7.17
N VAL A 29 19.91 -11.43 5.99
CA VAL A 29 19.84 -10.29 5.07
C VAL A 29 18.68 -10.58 4.11
N SER A 30 17.65 -9.73 4.10
CA SER A 30 16.60 -9.78 3.10
C SER A 30 17.01 -8.95 1.88
N GLY A 31 16.92 -9.55 0.69
CA GLY A 31 17.36 -9.01 -0.61
C GLY A 31 18.22 -10.03 -1.37
N THR A 32 18.19 -10.02 -2.71
CA THR A 32 19.09 -10.86 -3.53
C THR A 32 20.49 -10.22 -3.53
N PRO A 33 21.47 -10.72 -2.74
CA PRO A 33 22.73 -10.00 -2.48
C PRO A 33 23.56 -9.75 -3.74
N ALA A 34 23.30 -10.51 -4.80
CA ALA A 34 24.00 -10.43 -6.08
C ALA A 34 23.78 -9.11 -6.84
N TYR A 35 22.71 -8.34 -6.54
CA TYR A 35 22.38 -7.08 -7.22
C TYR A 35 22.53 -5.85 -6.32
N MET A 36 22.95 -6.05 -5.07
CA MET A 36 23.00 -4.99 -4.06
C MET A 36 24.14 -3.99 -4.33
N SER A 37 23.86 -2.70 -4.11
CA SER A 37 24.89 -1.66 -4.18
C SER A 37 25.84 -1.70 -2.95
N PRO A 38 27.07 -1.17 -3.08
CA PRO A 38 28.03 -1.06 -1.97
C PRO A 38 27.46 -0.37 -0.72
N GLU A 39 26.72 0.71 -0.92
CA GLU A 39 26.09 1.52 0.12
C GLU A 39 24.98 0.75 0.85
N GLN A 40 24.15 -0.01 0.13
CA GLN A 40 23.17 -0.93 0.75
C GLN A 40 23.88 -2.02 1.56
N GLY A 41 24.98 -2.58 1.03
CA GLY A 41 25.79 -3.58 1.74
C GLY A 41 26.52 -3.05 2.98
N GLN A 42 26.76 -1.74 3.04
CA GLN A 42 27.37 -1.04 4.18
C GLN A 42 26.34 -0.45 5.15
N GLY A 43 25.06 -0.41 4.78
CA GLY A 43 24.01 0.29 5.53
C GLY A 43 24.16 1.82 5.49
N ASN A 44 24.73 2.37 4.43
CA ASN A 44 24.77 3.81 4.17
C ASN A 44 23.48 4.26 3.46
N SER A 45 23.23 5.58 3.39
CA SER A 45 22.09 6.17 2.65
C SER A 45 22.05 5.74 1.18
N VAL A 46 20.85 5.50 0.64
CA VAL A 46 20.62 4.75 -0.62
C VAL A 46 19.81 5.58 -1.63
N ASP A 47 20.47 6.45 -2.40
CA ASP A 47 19.74 7.22 -3.42
C ASP A 47 19.56 6.45 -4.76
N ASN A 48 19.02 7.14 -5.77
CA ASN A 48 18.79 6.63 -7.13
C ASN A 48 20.02 6.06 -7.85
N ARG A 49 21.24 6.34 -7.35
CA ARG A 49 22.50 5.81 -7.90
C ARG A 49 22.73 4.36 -7.45
N SER A 50 21.99 3.90 -6.45
CA SER A 50 21.91 2.48 -6.06
C SER A 50 21.23 1.67 -7.17
N ASP A 51 20.12 2.17 -7.73
CA ASP A 51 19.45 1.55 -8.87
C ASP A 51 20.33 1.55 -10.13
N THR A 52 21.12 2.61 -10.32
CA THR A 52 22.12 2.67 -11.40
C THR A 52 23.16 1.56 -11.27
N TYR A 53 23.58 1.24 -10.04
CA TYR A 53 24.49 0.14 -9.79
C TYR A 53 23.82 -1.22 -10.05
N SER A 54 22.62 -1.44 -9.52
CA SER A 54 21.85 -2.67 -9.73
C SER A 54 21.58 -2.92 -11.21
N LEU A 55 21.22 -1.88 -11.97
CA LEU A 55 21.08 -1.93 -13.42
C LEU A 55 22.41 -2.29 -14.09
N GLY A 56 23.53 -1.74 -13.61
CA GLY A 56 24.87 -2.13 -14.06
C GLY A 56 25.17 -3.62 -13.86
N ILE A 57 24.70 -4.22 -12.75
CA ILE A 57 24.83 -5.66 -12.50
C ILE A 57 23.98 -6.46 -13.49
N VAL A 58 22.72 -6.04 -13.73
CA VAL A 58 21.85 -6.69 -14.71
C VAL A 58 22.45 -6.64 -16.12
N MET A 59 22.97 -5.48 -16.53
CA MET A 59 23.67 -5.32 -17.81
C MET A 59 24.89 -6.24 -17.89
N TYR A 60 25.68 -6.33 -16.81
CA TYR A 60 26.81 -7.25 -16.73
C TYR A 60 26.35 -8.69 -16.93
N GLU A 61 25.33 -9.12 -16.19
CA GLU A 61 24.82 -10.49 -16.23
C GLU A 61 24.26 -10.86 -17.60
N MET A 62 23.52 -9.95 -18.25
CA MET A 62 23.00 -10.17 -19.59
C MET A 62 24.11 -10.39 -20.63
N LEU A 63 25.26 -9.73 -20.46
CA LEU A 63 26.39 -9.81 -21.40
C LEU A 63 27.37 -10.94 -21.06
N ALA A 64 27.60 -11.21 -19.78
CA ALA A 64 28.54 -12.23 -19.30
C ALA A 64 27.88 -13.60 -19.04
N GLY A 65 26.55 -13.66 -18.99
CA GLY A 65 25.76 -14.83 -18.61
C GLY A 65 25.85 -15.22 -17.13
N ARG A 66 26.43 -14.34 -16.30
CA ARG A 66 26.64 -14.52 -14.85
C ARG A 66 26.84 -13.16 -14.18
N VAL A 67 26.48 -13.04 -12.92
CA VAL A 67 26.78 -11.86 -12.10
C VAL A 67 28.29 -11.65 -11.91
N PRO A 68 28.75 -10.40 -11.67
CA PRO A 68 30.18 -10.10 -11.53
C PRO A 68 30.77 -10.62 -10.21
N PHE A 69 29.95 -10.71 -9.15
CA PHE A 69 30.36 -11.16 -7.83
C PHE A 69 29.48 -12.33 -7.39
N ASP A 70 30.14 -13.43 -7.02
CA ASP A 70 29.51 -14.65 -6.54
C ASP A 70 30.35 -15.22 -5.38
N GLY A 71 29.78 -16.05 -4.50
CA GLY A 71 30.51 -16.63 -3.39
C GLY A 71 29.68 -17.51 -2.46
N ASP A 72 30.38 -18.29 -1.62
CA ASP A 72 29.79 -19.32 -0.76
C ASP A 72 28.96 -18.78 0.43
N SER A 73 28.85 -17.45 0.58
CA SER A 73 28.05 -16.83 1.63
C SER A 73 27.58 -15.43 1.23
N THR A 74 26.40 -15.05 1.71
CA THR A 74 25.79 -13.72 1.53
C THR A 74 26.74 -12.59 1.93
N LEU A 75 27.38 -12.69 3.10
CA LEU A 75 28.36 -11.71 3.56
C LEU A 75 29.57 -11.64 2.62
N GLY A 76 30.02 -12.79 2.09
CA GLY A 76 31.09 -12.84 1.10
C GLY A 76 30.73 -12.07 -0.18
N ILE A 77 29.50 -12.25 -0.68
CA ILE A 77 29.00 -11.53 -1.86
C ILE A 77 28.93 -10.01 -1.59
N ILE A 78 28.38 -9.60 -0.45
CA ILE A 78 28.30 -8.18 -0.05
C ILE A 78 29.70 -7.54 0.04
N LEU A 79 30.67 -8.22 0.65
CA LEU A 79 32.05 -7.72 0.74
C LEU A 79 32.69 -7.53 -0.63
N LYS A 80 32.38 -8.39 -1.60
CA LYS A 80 32.82 -8.24 -3.00
C LYS A 80 32.19 -7.03 -3.67
N HIS A 81 30.89 -6.83 -3.49
CA HIS A 81 30.22 -5.61 -3.96
C HIS A 81 30.88 -4.34 -3.41
N ILE A 82 31.27 -4.35 -2.13
CA ILE A 82 31.91 -3.22 -1.46
C ILE A 82 33.34 -2.93 -1.96
N SER A 83 34.14 -3.97 -2.23
CA SER A 83 35.60 -3.82 -2.31
C SER A 83 36.26 -4.34 -3.57
N GLU A 84 35.65 -5.28 -4.31
CA GLU A 84 36.25 -5.88 -5.49
C GLU A 84 35.80 -5.17 -6.77
N PRO A 85 36.70 -4.82 -7.70
CA PRO A 85 36.28 -4.33 -9.02
C PRO A 85 35.58 -5.44 -9.81
N PRO A 86 34.58 -5.12 -10.66
CA PRO A 86 33.94 -6.13 -11.49
C PRO A 86 34.96 -6.75 -12.46
N PRO A 87 34.94 -8.08 -12.67
CA PRO A 87 35.79 -8.71 -13.69
C PRO A 87 35.48 -8.16 -15.09
N PRO A 88 36.45 -8.09 -16.02
CA PRO A 88 36.14 -7.69 -17.40
C PRO A 88 35.28 -8.76 -18.10
N ILE A 89 34.36 -8.33 -18.96
CA ILE A 89 33.52 -9.20 -19.79
C ILE A 89 34.27 -9.49 -21.10
N GLU A 90 34.45 -10.76 -21.44
CA GLU A 90 35.11 -11.15 -22.69
C GLU A 90 34.15 -10.98 -23.88
N GLY A 91 34.65 -10.41 -24.98
CA GLY A 91 33.91 -10.36 -26.26
C GLY A 91 33.02 -9.14 -26.48
N ILE A 92 32.99 -8.16 -25.57
CA ILE A 92 32.31 -6.87 -25.75
C ILE A 92 33.27 -5.76 -26.21
N SER A 93 32.73 -4.65 -26.72
CA SER A 93 33.56 -3.49 -27.09
C SER A 93 34.14 -2.79 -25.85
N PRO A 94 35.34 -2.18 -25.95
CA PRO A 94 35.91 -1.39 -24.86
C PRO A 94 34.99 -0.27 -24.37
N GLU A 95 34.23 0.34 -25.29
CA GLU A 95 33.30 1.42 -24.98
C GLU A 95 32.14 0.93 -24.12
N VAL A 96 31.56 -0.24 -24.42
CA VAL A 96 30.50 -0.84 -23.60
C VAL A 96 31.04 -1.28 -22.23
N GLN A 97 32.26 -1.81 -22.19
CA GLN A 97 32.91 -2.16 -20.92
C GLN A 97 33.11 -0.93 -20.02
N LEU A 98 33.45 0.23 -20.59
CA LEU A 98 33.60 1.48 -19.83
C LEU A 98 32.28 1.95 -19.22
N VAL A 99 31.17 1.84 -19.96
CA VAL A 99 29.83 2.18 -19.44
C VAL A 99 29.47 1.30 -18.24
N ILE A 100 29.66 -0.01 -18.37
CA ILE A 100 29.39 -0.97 -17.28
C ILE A 100 30.30 -0.69 -16.08
N ASN A 101 31.58 -0.42 -16.31
CA ASN A 101 32.51 -0.10 -15.23
C ASN A 101 32.10 1.18 -14.49
N LYS A 102 31.67 2.23 -15.20
CA LYS A 102 31.20 3.48 -14.60
C LYS A 102 29.91 3.29 -13.81
N ALA A 103 28.97 2.47 -14.30
CA ALA A 103 27.76 2.12 -13.55
C ALA A 103 28.08 1.35 -12.26
N LEU A 104 29.14 0.52 -12.26
CA LEU A 104 29.57 -0.32 -11.14
C LEU A 104 30.67 0.31 -10.26
N GLU A 105 30.93 1.61 -10.39
CA GLU A 105 31.84 2.34 -9.51
C GLU A 105 31.40 2.21 -8.05
N LYS A 106 32.35 2.09 -7.12
CA LYS A 106 31.99 1.79 -5.73
C LYS A 106 31.39 2.98 -5.01
N LEU A 107 31.90 4.17 -5.29
CA LEU A 107 31.40 5.41 -4.75
C LEU A 107 30.25 5.95 -5.63
N PRO A 108 29.05 6.22 -5.07
CA PRO A 108 27.90 6.71 -5.84
C PRO A 108 28.20 7.98 -6.66
N GLU A 109 29.03 8.89 -6.15
CA GLU A 109 29.43 10.11 -6.84
C GLU A 109 30.26 9.89 -8.11
N ASN A 110 30.86 8.71 -8.27
CA ASN A 110 31.63 8.35 -9.46
C ASN A 110 30.77 7.63 -10.53
N ARG A 111 29.52 7.29 -10.21
CA ARG A 111 28.58 6.65 -11.12
C ARG A 111 27.88 7.68 -12.02
N TYR A 112 27.04 7.18 -12.92
CA TYR A 112 26.02 8.00 -13.57
C TYR A 112 25.07 8.57 -12.53
N GLN A 113 24.79 9.88 -12.60
CA GLN A 113 23.91 10.52 -11.62
C GLN A 113 22.43 10.32 -11.95
N THR A 114 22.13 9.94 -13.20
CA THR A 114 20.77 9.60 -13.65
C THR A 114 20.79 8.41 -14.62
N ALA A 115 19.70 7.63 -14.65
CA ALA A 115 19.54 6.53 -15.62
C ALA A 115 19.60 7.01 -17.08
N ARG A 116 19.18 8.25 -17.36
CA ARG A 116 19.28 8.88 -18.67
C ARG A 116 20.72 9.07 -19.12
N GLU A 117 21.60 9.49 -18.21
CA GLU A 117 23.02 9.68 -18.49
C GLU A 117 23.70 8.33 -18.83
N LEU A 118 23.32 7.26 -18.12
CA LEU A 118 23.75 5.90 -18.45
C LEU A 118 23.24 5.49 -19.84
N LEU A 119 21.95 5.71 -20.12
CA LEU A 119 21.33 5.36 -21.40
C LEU A 119 22.02 6.05 -22.59
N GLU A 120 22.26 7.36 -22.48
CA GLU A 120 22.93 8.17 -23.51
C GLU A 120 24.34 7.63 -23.80
N ASP A 121 25.13 7.37 -22.76
CA ASP A 121 26.48 6.81 -22.90
C ASP A 121 26.45 5.38 -23.46
N PHE A 122 25.49 4.54 -23.05
CA PHE A 122 25.35 3.19 -23.57
C PHE A 122 24.99 3.19 -25.06
N TYR A 123 24.06 4.05 -25.48
CA TYR A 123 23.70 4.23 -26.88
C TYR A 123 24.88 4.70 -27.73
N ASN A 124 25.63 5.68 -27.24
CA ASN A 124 26.87 6.11 -27.88
C ASN A 124 27.88 4.96 -28.00
N ALA A 125 28.03 4.14 -26.96
CA ALA A 125 28.96 3.01 -26.93
C ALA A 125 28.60 1.89 -27.93
N ILE A 126 27.31 1.67 -28.21
CA ILE A 126 26.84 0.70 -29.21
C ILE A 126 26.60 1.31 -30.60
N GLY A 127 26.88 2.61 -30.78
CA GLY A 127 26.76 3.31 -32.06
C GLY A 127 25.32 3.55 -32.52
N LEU A 128 24.37 3.61 -31.57
CA LEU A 128 22.98 3.97 -31.82
C LEU A 128 22.73 5.40 -31.34
N HIS A 129 21.98 6.18 -32.10
CA HIS A 129 21.37 7.42 -31.62
C HIS A 129 19.88 7.13 -31.46
N ALA A 130 19.36 7.20 -30.24
CA ALA A 130 17.92 7.08 -30.01
C ALA A 130 17.37 8.38 -29.43
N GLU A 131 16.24 8.84 -29.98
CA GLU A 131 15.28 9.63 -29.23
C GLU A 131 14.57 8.65 -28.28
N ALA A 132 14.54 8.97 -26.99
CA ALA A 132 13.86 8.14 -26.01
C ALA A 132 12.34 8.29 -26.19
N ASP A 133 11.71 7.37 -26.92
CA ASP A 133 10.25 7.22 -26.91
C ASP A 133 9.85 6.52 -25.61
N THR A 134 9.03 7.21 -24.82
CA THR A 134 8.38 6.62 -23.64
C THR A 134 7.23 5.74 -24.15
N ILE A 135 7.13 4.52 -23.62
CA ILE A 135 6.19 3.44 -23.97
C ILE A 135 4.83 3.97 -24.50
N HIS A 136 4.50 3.62 -25.73
CA HIS A 136 3.14 3.77 -26.27
C HIS A 136 2.17 2.92 -25.45
N THR A 137 1.32 3.55 -24.64
CA THR A 137 0.15 2.90 -24.04
C THR A 137 -0.70 2.25 -25.14
N VAL A 138 -0.78 0.92 -25.13
CA VAL A 138 -1.71 0.17 -25.96
C VAL A 138 -3.13 0.61 -25.60
N ARG A 139 -3.79 1.35 -26.49
CA ARG A 139 -5.23 1.65 -26.39
C ARG A 139 -6.00 0.32 -26.39
N PHE A 140 -6.55 -0.07 -25.24
CA PHE A 140 -7.57 -1.11 -25.19
C PHE A 140 -8.77 -0.66 -26.01
N GLN A 141 -9.07 -1.37 -27.10
CA GLN A 141 -10.30 -1.17 -27.85
C GLN A 141 -11.49 -1.59 -26.96
N THR A 142 -12.47 -0.71 -26.85
CA THR A 142 -13.73 -0.98 -26.12
C THR A 142 -14.41 -2.22 -26.72
N PRO A 143 -14.85 -3.20 -25.91
CA PRO A 143 -15.58 -4.35 -26.42
C PRO A 143 -16.95 -3.93 -26.99
N PRO A 144 -17.46 -4.62 -28.03
CA PRO A 144 -18.71 -4.26 -28.66
C PRO A 144 -19.90 -4.56 -27.75
N LYS A 145 -20.91 -3.67 -27.79
CA LYS A 145 -22.18 -3.76 -27.04
C LYS A 145 -22.77 -5.17 -27.06
N THR A 146 -22.87 -5.77 -25.88
CA THR A 146 -23.50 -7.07 -25.65
C THR A 146 -25.00 -7.01 -25.94
N VAL A 147 -25.49 -7.97 -26.71
CA VAL A 147 -26.91 -8.17 -27.05
C VAL A 147 -27.70 -8.55 -25.78
N SER A 148 -28.83 -7.88 -25.57
CA SER A 148 -29.77 -8.12 -24.47
C SER A 148 -30.36 -9.53 -24.52
N VAL A 149 -30.09 -10.34 -23.48
CA VAL A 149 -30.76 -11.63 -23.24
C VAL A 149 -31.92 -11.40 -22.27
N ASP A 150 -33.09 -11.93 -22.64
CA ASP A 150 -34.36 -11.85 -21.92
C ASP A 150 -34.29 -12.57 -20.57
N LYS A 151 -34.67 -11.89 -19.48
CA LYS A 151 -34.62 -12.41 -18.10
C LYS A 151 -35.88 -13.20 -17.77
N GLN A 152 -35.74 -14.47 -17.36
CA GLN A 152 -36.79 -15.18 -16.63
C GLN A 152 -36.89 -14.69 -15.17
N PRO A 153 -38.09 -14.65 -14.56
CA PRO A 153 -38.28 -14.11 -13.22
C PRO A 153 -37.91 -15.10 -12.11
N ALA A 154 -37.17 -14.59 -11.11
CA ALA A 154 -36.79 -15.30 -9.88
C ALA A 154 -37.96 -15.45 -8.87
N PRO A 155 -37.92 -16.43 -7.96
CA PRO A 155 -39.00 -16.70 -7.01
C PRO A 155 -39.06 -15.68 -5.87
N ARG A 156 -40.28 -15.28 -5.48
CA ARG A 156 -40.57 -14.30 -4.41
C ARG A 156 -40.27 -14.87 -3.03
N ARG A 157 -39.38 -14.21 -2.26
CA ARG A 157 -39.16 -14.47 -0.82
C ARG A 157 -39.83 -13.37 0.02
N ASN A 158 -40.54 -13.77 1.08
CA ASN A 158 -41.48 -12.94 1.85
C ASN A 158 -40.81 -11.82 2.67
N MET A 159 -41.21 -10.57 2.39
CA MET A 159 -40.66 -9.30 2.88
C MET A 159 -41.08 -8.89 4.31
N LEU A 160 -41.91 -9.67 5.00
CA LEU A 160 -42.49 -9.28 6.30
C LEU A 160 -41.64 -9.68 7.52
N LEU A 161 -40.58 -10.47 7.35
CA LEU A 161 -39.71 -10.90 8.45
C LEU A 161 -38.52 -9.97 8.73
N TRP A 162 -38.15 -9.09 7.77
CA TRP A 162 -36.99 -8.21 7.88
C TRP A 162 -37.29 -6.77 8.31
N ALA A 163 -38.56 -6.36 8.28
CA ALA A 163 -38.96 -5.03 8.77
C ALA A 163 -38.77 -4.85 10.29
N GLY A 164 -38.71 -5.96 11.06
CA GLY A 164 -38.49 -5.91 12.51
C GLY A 164 -37.04 -5.63 12.93
N VAL A 165 -36.06 -5.99 12.10
CA VAL A 165 -34.62 -5.85 12.45
C VAL A 165 -34.14 -4.41 12.25
N GLY A 166 -34.63 -3.72 11.21
CA GLY A 166 -34.27 -2.32 10.94
C GLY A 166 -34.80 -1.32 11.98
N ILE A 167 -35.94 -1.61 12.61
CA ILE A 167 -36.53 -0.73 13.65
C ILE A 167 -35.72 -0.80 14.96
N PHE A 168 -35.11 -1.95 15.27
CA PHE A 168 -34.32 -2.13 16.49
C PHE A 168 -32.97 -1.39 16.42
N ALA A 169 -32.32 -1.42 15.25
CA ALA A 169 -31.05 -0.71 15.03
C ALA A 169 -31.19 0.83 15.15
N CYS A 170 -32.27 1.40 14.61
CA CYS A 170 -32.52 2.85 14.70
C CYS A 170 -32.82 3.33 16.15
N VAL A 171 -33.45 2.48 16.98
CA VAL A 171 -33.73 2.81 18.39
C VAL A 171 -32.45 2.75 19.23
N CYS A 172 -31.55 1.80 18.96
CA CYS A 172 -30.25 1.72 19.65
C CYS A 172 -29.36 2.94 19.34
N ILE A 173 -29.32 3.40 18.08
CA ILE A 173 -28.56 4.59 17.67
C ILE A 173 -29.13 5.87 18.32
N GLY A 174 -30.47 5.98 18.43
CA GLY A 174 -31.11 7.12 19.10
C GLY A 174 -30.85 7.22 20.60
N VAL A 175 -30.71 6.08 21.29
CA VAL A 175 -30.47 6.05 22.75
C VAL A 175 -29.02 6.40 23.10
N VAL A 176 -28.05 6.06 22.24
CA VAL A 176 -26.63 6.40 22.42
C VAL A 176 -26.38 7.89 22.16
N MET A 177 -27.10 8.51 21.21
CA MET A 177 -27.00 9.96 20.95
C MET A 177 -27.62 10.82 22.07
N ALA A 178 -28.62 10.30 22.78
CA ALA A 178 -29.28 11.01 23.87
C ALA A 178 -28.45 11.05 25.18
N SER A 179 -27.53 10.10 25.39
CA SER A 179 -26.67 10.06 26.58
C SER A 179 -25.42 10.95 26.44
N ALA A 180 -24.95 11.19 25.22
CA ALA A 180 -23.80 12.06 24.94
C ALA A 180 -24.12 13.56 25.11
N LEU A 181 -25.37 13.98 24.91
CA LEU A 181 -25.81 15.38 25.08
C LEU A 181 -26.18 15.75 26.53
N GLY A 182 -26.28 14.76 27.43
CA GLY A 182 -26.69 14.96 28.84
C GLY A 182 -25.58 15.38 29.80
N ILE A 183 -24.30 15.32 29.40
CA ILE A 183 -23.16 15.56 30.31
C ILE A 183 -22.59 16.99 30.18
N SER A 184 -22.90 17.74 29.12
CA SER A 184 -22.35 19.08 28.88
C SER A 184 -23.20 20.25 29.40
N ALA A 185 -24.29 20.00 30.14
CA ALA A 185 -25.23 21.04 30.58
C ALA A 185 -25.20 21.38 32.09
N LEU A 186 -24.22 20.89 32.87
CA LEU A 186 -24.15 21.16 34.32
C LEU A 186 -22.84 21.82 34.77
N LYS A 187 -22.45 22.95 34.17
CA LYS A 187 -21.53 23.91 34.78
C LYS A 187 -21.82 25.33 34.31
N LEU A 188 -22.89 25.95 34.84
CA LEU A 188 -23.09 27.41 34.77
C LEU A 188 -24.01 27.87 35.90
N LEU A 189 -23.42 28.29 37.03
CA LEU A 189 -23.93 29.41 37.84
C LEU A 189 -22.75 30.15 38.51
N PRO A 190 -22.82 31.49 38.64
CA PRO A 190 -21.70 32.35 39.06
C PRO A 190 -21.77 32.75 40.54
N GLY A 191 -20.64 33.10 41.16
CA GLY A 191 -20.63 33.96 42.34
C GLY A 191 -19.46 33.84 43.32
N LEU A 192 -18.59 34.86 43.27
CA LEU A 192 -17.89 35.55 44.37
C LEU A 192 -16.91 34.75 45.26
N ASN A 193 -15.60 35.04 45.12
CA ASN A 193 -14.94 35.93 46.10
C ASN A 193 -13.53 36.36 45.68
N GLN A 194 -13.23 37.60 46.03
CA GLN A 194 -11.93 38.25 45.91
C GLN A 194 -10.90 37.64 46.87
N GLY A 195 -9.64 37.55 46.42
CA GLY A 195 -8.49 37.22 47.24
C GLY A 195 -7.21 37.70 46.54
N THR A 196 -6.53 38.62 47.20
CA THR A 196 -5.36 39.42 46.79
C THR A 196 -4.09 38.61 46.49
N ALA A 197 -3.35 39.11 45.48
CA ALA A 197 -1.89 39.24 45.34
C ALA A 197 -0.97 38.08 45.79
N GLU A 198 -0.10 37.63 44.86
CA GLU A 198 1.34 37.92 44.94
C GLU A 198 2.06 37.57 43.62
N VAL A 199 2.87 38.51 43.15
CA VAL A 199 3.83 38.34 42.06
C VAL A 199 5.07 37.69 42.64
N THR A 200 5.44 36.52 42.16
CA THR A 200 6.81 35.98 42.31
C THR A 200 7.28 35.49 40.95
N THR A 201 8.26 36.21 40.40
CA THR A 201 9.09 35.81 39.28
C THR A 201 9.98 34.65 39.69
N GLN A 202 9.85 33.51 39.01
CA GLN A 202 10.90 32.50 38.96
C GLN A 202 11.09 32.03 37.51
N THR A 203 12.35 32.14 37.08
CA THR A 203 12.93 31.60 35.86
C THR A 203 13.06 30.09 35.98
N THR A 204 12.54 29.34 34.99
CA THR A 204 12.84 27.91 34.76
C THR A 204 12.74 27.70 33.25
N GLU A 205 13.86 27.68 32.53
CA GLU A 205 14.54 26.47 32.04
C GLU A 205 13.62 25.50 31.27
N GLU A 206 13.90 25.44 29.97
CA GLU A 206 13.44 24.52 28.95
C GLU A 206 13.72 23.06 29.35
N PRO A 207 12.72 22.15 29.38
CA PRO A 207 13.00 20.74 29.57
C PRO A 207 13.24 20.07 28.22
N SER A 208 14.48 19.64 28.02
CA SER A 208 14.89 18.53 27.16
C SER A 208 13.83 17.42 27.13
N ALA A 209 13.28 17.17 25.95
CA ALA A 209 12.51 15.97 25.66
C ALA A 209 13.46 14.75 25.75
N THR A 210 13.40 14.06 26.88
CA THR A 210 13.90 12.68 26.96
C THR A 210 12.76 11.80 26.46
N HIS A 211 12.88 11.32 25.22
CA HIS A 211 11.99 10.30 24.68
C HIS A 211 12.19 9.01 25.47
N THR A 212 11.35 8.76 26.47
CA THR A 212 11.13 7.40 26.97
C THR A 212 10.27 6.68 25.95
N SER A 213 10.91 5.77 25.20
CA SER A 213 10.23 4.75 24.40
C SER A 213 9.24 4.00 25.29
N HIS A 214 7.95 4.27 25.12
CA HIS A 214 6.92 3.36 25.59
C HIS A 214 6.72 2.34 24.49
N SER A 215 7.41 1.20 24.58
CA SER A 215 6.98 -0.03 23.91
C SER A 215 5.58 -0.36 24.44
N PRO A 216 4.56 -0.51 23.58
CA PRO A 216 3.39 -1.30 23.95
C PRO A 216 3.85 -2.76 24.13
N ALA A 217 3.21 -3.45 25.07
CA ALA A 217 3.58 -4.76 25.59
C ALA A 217 4.04 -5.79 24.53
N SER A 218 5.29 -6.20 24.61
CA SER A 218 5.85 -7.38 23.94
C SER A 218 5.56 -8.64 24.77
N ASP A 219 4.35 -9.18 24.64
CA ASP A 219 3.92 -10.40 25.36
C ASP A 219 3.13 -11.38 24.47
N THR A 220 3.53 -11.55 23.21
CA THR A 220 3.02 -12.64 22.33
C THR A 220 4.14 -13.22 21.46
N ASN A 221 4.48 -14.49 21.71
CA ASN A 221 5.38 -15.28 20.87
C ASN A 221 4.66 -15.70 19.58
N PHE A 222 4.58 -14.81 18.60
CA PHE A 222 4.17 -15.19 17.25
C PHE A 222 5.34 -15.89 16.55
N LEU A 223 5.06 -17.00 15.88
CA LEU A 223 6.06 -17.82 15.20
C LEU A 223 6.26 -17.39 13.75
N GLY A 224 5.33 -16.60 13.21
CA GLY A 224 5.34 -16.20 11.81
C GLY A 224 4.08 -15.43 11.45
N VAL A 225 3.89 -15.24 10.14
CA VAL A 225 2.73 -14.53 9.60
C VAL A 225 2.30 -15.15 8.27
N LEU A 226 0.98 -15.18 8.05
CA LEU A 226 0.39 -15.29 6.71
C LEU A 226 -0.06 -13.90 6.27
N ARG A 227 0.35 -13.49 5.07
CA ARG A 227 -0.02 -12.21 4.45
C ARG A 227 -0.80 -12.43 3.17
N PHE A 228 -1.80 -11.60 2.92
CA PHE A 228 -2.49 -11.54 1.63
C PHE A 228 -1.85 -10.47 0.76
N GLN A 229 -1.65 -10.77 -0.52
CA GLN A 229 -0.97 -9.92 -1.49
C GLN A 229 -1.67 -10.02 -2.86
N GLY A 230 -1.31 -9.16 -3.80
CA GLY A 230 -1.75 -9.28 -5.20
C GLY A 230 -3.27 -9.23 -5.36
N ASN A 231 -3.92 -8.09 -5.15
CA ASN A 231 -5.40 -8.01 -5.10
C ASN A 231 -6.04 -9.01 -4.10
N LEU A 232 -5.26 -9.46 -3.11
CA LEU A 232 -5.61 -10.46 -2.11
C LEU A 232 -5.90 -11.86 -2.69
N ASP A 233 -5.39 -12.17 -3.89
CA ASP A 233 -5.45 -13.52 -4.48
C ASP A 233 -4.20 -14.37 -4.21
N GLN A 234 -3.17 -13.76 -3.63
CA GLN A 234 -1.95 -14.43 -3.18
C GLN A 234 -1.90 -14.49 -1.65
N ALA A 235 -1.48 -15.63 -1.11
CA ALA A 235 -1.18 -15.80 0.31
C ALA A 235 0.26 -16.26 0.49
N THR A 236 1.03 -15.53 1.29
CA THR A 236 2.43 -15.85 1.60
C THR A 236 2.60 -16.14 3.08
N ILE A 237 3.20 -17.28 3.41
CA ILE A 237 3.57 -17.65 4.79
C ILE A 237 5.08 -17.47 4.96
N SER A 238 5.48 -16.89 6.09
CA SER A 238 6.84 -16.98 6.60
C SER A 238 6.81 -17.23 8.10
N ALA A 239 7.42 -18.34 8.54
CA ALA A 239 7.38 -18.77 9.93
C ALA A 239 8.68 -19.44 10.38
N ALA A 240 9.10 -19.13 11.61
CA ALA A 240 10.17 -19.82 12.33
C ALA A 240 9.58 -20.98 13.13
N LEU A 241 9.41 -22.13 12.47
CA LEU A 241 8.90 -23.37 13.06
C LEU A 241 10.04 -24.35 13.35
N PRO A 242 9.92 -25.23 14.36
CA PRO A 242 10.86 -26.32 14.57
C PRO A 242 10.87 -27.28 13.37
N ASP A 243 11.95 -28.03 13.16
CA ASP A 243 11.96 -29.07 12.13
C ASP A 243 10.96 -30.19 12.49
N PRO A 244 10.12 -30.65 11.54
CA PRO A 244 9.24 -31.78 11.76
C PRO A 244 10.04 -33.06 11.98
N GLU A 245 9.44 -34.04 12.65
CA GLU A 245 10.05 -35.35 12.81
C GLU A 245 10.35 -36.00 11.44
N GLN A 246 11.34 -36.89 11.39
CA GLN A 246 11.73 -37.54 10.15
C GLN A 246 10.55 -38.29 9.51
N GLY A 247 10.26 -37.99 8.25
CA GLY A 247 9.14 -38.57 7.51
C GLY A 247 7.83 -37.79 7.66
N PHE A 248 7.89 -36.56 8.19
CA PHE A 248 6.79 -35.62 8.25
C PHE A 248 7.17 -34.28 7.60
N GLN A 249 6.15 -33.53 7.20
CA GLN A 249 6.23 -32.21 6.59
C GLN A 249 5.11 -31.30 7.12
N TYR A 250 5.26 -29.99 6.93
CA TYR A 250 4.20 -29.02 7.25
C TYR A 250 3.38 -28.69 6.01
N GLU A 251 2.05 -28.69 6.16
CA GLU A 251 1.12 -28.20 5.13
C GLU A 251 0.25 -27.09 5.69
N ALA A 252 -0.04 -26.07 4.88
CA ALA A 252 -0.91 -24.97 5.28
C ALA A 252 -2.25 -24.98 4.57
N TRP A 253 -3.24 -24.43 5.28
CA TRP A 253 -4.64 -24.40 4.87
C TRP A 253 -5.26 -23.04 5.18
N LEU A 254 -6.20 -22.62 4.34
CA LEU A 254 -7.14 -21.53 4.66
C LEU A 254 -8.51 -22.12 4.94
N VAL A 255 -9.17 -21.58 5.97
CA VAL A 255 -10.48 -22.01 6.45
C VAL A 255 -11.46 -20.84 6.44
N ASP A 256 -12.64 -21.12 5.91
CA ASP A 256 -13.84 -20.30 6.00
C ASP A 256 -14.78 -20.98 7.01
N ASP A 257 -14.85 -20.39 8.20
CA ASP A 257 -15.68 -20.90 9.30
C ASP A 257 -17.19 -20.83 9.02
N GLU A 258 -17.63 -19.89 8.17
CA GLU A 258 -19.05 -19.70 7.91
C GLU A 258 -19.57 -20.75 6.95
N ASN A 259 -18.78 -21.10 5.93
CA ASN A 259 -19.17 -22.03 4.88
C ASN A 259 -18.55 -23.43 5.04
N GLU A 260 -17.83 -23.68 6.15
CA GLU A 260 -17.10 -24.93 6.43
C GLU A 260 -16.20 -25.35 5.25
N THR A 261 -15.60 -24.36 4.57
CA THR A 261 -14.77 -24.58 3.39
C THR A 261 -13.31 -24.49 3.79
N ILE A 262 -12.52 -25.45 3.32
CA ILE A 262 -11.07 -25.49 3.52
C ILE A 262 -10.37 -25.64 2.17
N ILE A 263 -9.27 -24.91 1.99
CA ILE A 263 -8.38 -25.07 0.83
C ILE A 263 -6.96 -25.32 1.29
N SER A 264 -6.26 -26.21 0.59
CA SER A 264 -4.82 -26.42 0.77
C SER A 264 -4.07 -25.28 0.08
N LEU A 265 -3.13 -24.67 0.80
CA LEU A 265 -2.15 -23.73 0.26
C LEU A 265 -0.90 -24.45 -0.25
N GLY A 266 -0.59 -25.63 0.31
CA GLY A 266 0.55 -26.45 -0.05
C GLY A 266 1.54 -26.69 1.10
N ILE A 267 2.65 -27.33 0.74
CA ILE A 267 3.72 -27.74 1.66
C ILE A 267 4.64 -26.55 1.94
N LEU A 268 4.99 -26.33 3.21
CA LEU A 268 5.95 -25.29 3.58
C LEU A 268 7.36 -25.80 3.33
N GLU A 269 8.15 -25.00 2.63
CA GLU A 269 9.55 -25.28 2.34
C GLU A 269 10.47 -24.42 3.20
N LYS A 270 11.55 -25.02 3.69
CA LYS A 270 12.55 -24.29 4.48
C LYS A 270 13.47 -23.50 3.53
N ASN A 271 13.52 -22.19 3.70
CA ASN A 271 14.38 -21.31 2.92
C ASN A 271 15.82 -21.28 3.46
N SER A 272 16.71 -20.54 2.78
CA SER A 272 18.12 -20.39 3.16
C SER A 272 18.36 -19.71 4.52
N SER A 273 17.33 -19.08 5.07
CA SER A 273 17.32 -18.41 6.37
C SER A 273 16.74 -19.29 7.47
N GLU A 274 16.57 -20.60 7.21
CA GLU A 274 16.00 -21.58 8.12
C GLU A 274 14.54 -21.27 8.53
N GLN A 275 13.82 -20.47 7.74
CA GLN A 275 12.39 -20.20 7.92
C GLN A 275 11.55 -21.05 6.97
N TYR A 276 10.41 -21.53 7.46
CA TYR A 276 9.41 -22.19 6.64
C TYR A 276 8.60 -21.15 5.87
N THR A 277 8.54 -21.31 4.56
CA THR A 277 7.88 -20.38 3.65
C THR A 277 6.98 -21.11 2.68
N LEU A 278 5.92 -20.43 2.25
CA LEU A 278 5.01 -20.88 1.21
C LEU A 278 4.45 -19.66 0.49
N THR A 279 4.31 -19.74 -0.82
CA THR A 279 3.54 -18.76 -1.60
C THR A 279 2.48 -19.50 -2.38
N TYR A 280 1.23 -19.17 -2.10
CA TYR A 280 0.06 -19.67 -2.80
C TYR A 280 -0.54 -18.55 -3.66
N LEU A 281 -0.92 -18.88 -4.88
CA LEU A 281 -1.67 -17.99 -5.78
C LEU A 281 -3.00 -18.68 -6.11
N ASP A 282 -4.12 -18.01 -5.85
CA ASP A 282 -5.44 -18.55 -6.16
C ASP A 282 -5.60 -18.71 -7.68
N PRO A 283 -5.86 -19.92 -8.19
CA PRO A 283 -5.92 -20.16 -9.63
C PRO A 283 -7.14 -19.50 -10.30
N GLU A 284 -8.13 -19.07 -9.51
CA GLU A 284 -9.32 -18.36 -9.98
C GLU A 284 -9.22 -16.84 -9.75
N SER A 285 -8.07 -16.34 -9.24
CA SER A 285 -7.85 -14.95 -8.85
C SER A 285 -8.95 -14.40 -7.93
N ARG A 286 -9.44 -15.24 -7.01
CA ARG A 286 -10.42 -14.83 -6.00
C ARG A 286 -9.71 -14.06 -4.89
N ASN A 287 -10.37 -13.02 -4.39
CA ASN A 287 -9.97 -12.37 -3.15
C ASN A 287 -10.17 -13.37 -1.99
N LEU A 288 -9.06 -13.88 -1.45
CA LEU A 288 -9.07 -14.90 -0.41
C LEU A 288 -9.68 -14.37 0.91
N LEU A 289 -9.57 -13.08 1.18
CA LEU A 289 -10.08 -12.45 2.39
C LEU A 289 -11.61 -12.28 2.41
N ASP A 290 -12.29 -12.39 1.26
CA ASP A 290 -13.77 -12.36 1.19
C ASP A 290 -14.40 -13.56 1.91
N GLY A 291 -13.78 -14.74 1.78
CA GLY A 291 -14.28 -15.99 2.37
C GLY A 291 -13.48 -16.44 3.60
N PHE A 292 -12.16 -16.52 3.47
CA PHE A 292 -11.31 -17.14 4.48
C PHE A 292 -10.98 -16.19 5.64
N ASN A 293 -11.05 -16.71 6.86
CA ASN A 293 -10.88 -15.96 8.10
C ASN A 293 -9.95 -16.63 9.11
N ARG A 294 -9.55 -17.89 8.86
CA ARG A 294 -8.57 -18.63 9.65
C ARG A 294 -7.56 -19.33 8.75
N MET A 295 -6.35 -19.52 9.27
CA MET A 295 -5.33 -20.35 8.70
C MET A 295 -4.89 -21.44 9.70
N GLU A 296 -4.48 -22.58 9.16
CA GLU A 296 -4.02 -23.73 9.91
C GLU A 296 -2.73 -24.27 9.27
N ILE A 297 -1.80 -24.75 10.09
CA ILE A 297 -0.63 -25.52 9.66
C ILE A 297 -0.69 -26.88 10.35
N THR A 298 -0.67 -27.93 9.53
CA THR A 298 -0.74 -29.31 9.99
C THR A 298 0.59 -30.03 9.82
N LEU A 299 0.78 -31.09 10.61
CA LEU A 299 1.89 -32.03 10.45
C LEU A 299 1.42 -33.25 9.65
N GLU A 300 1.87 -33.37 8.42
CA GLU A 300 1.48 -34.46 7.51
C GLU A 300 2.64 -35.42 7.27
N ALA A 301 2.33 -36.66 6.88
CA ALA A 301 3.37 -37.62 6.50
C ALA A 301 4.06 -37.18 5.19
N ASP A 302 5.33 -37.50 5.00
CA ASP A 302 6.06 -37.30 3.75
C ASP A 302 6.45 -38.67 3.13
N PRO A 303 5.86 -39.06 1.97
CA PRO A 303 4.87 -38.31 1.17
C PRO A 303 3.46 -38.40 1.75
N ASP A 304 2.66 -37.34 1.61
CA ASP A 304 1.31 -37.28 2.18
C ASP A 304 0.33 -38.18 1.38
N PRO A 305 -0.29 -39.20 2.02
CA PRO A 305 -1.29 -40.04 1.38
C PRO A 305 -2.71 -39.43 1.38
N SER A 306 -2.95 -38.32 2.09
CA SER A 306 -4.26 -37.71 2.34
C SER A 306 -4.34 -36.31 1.73
N PRO A 307 -5.47 -35.90 1.13
CA PRO A 307 -5.68 -34.51 0.72
C PRO A 307 -6.38 -33.66 1.79
N ASN A 308 -6.52 -34.18 3.02
CA ASN A 308 -7.25 -33.53 4.12
C ASN A 308 -6.31 -33.29 5.30
N PRO A 309 -6.48 -32.18 6.04
CA PRO A 309 -5.67 -31.87 7.23
C PRO A 309 -5.80 -32.96 8.29
N SER A 310 -4.70 -33.28 8.95
CA SER A 310 -4.65 -34.22 10.08
C SER A 310 -4.47 -33.53 11.43
N GLU A 311 -3.24 -33.42 11.94
CA GLU A 311 -2.92 -32.81 13.23
C GLU A 311 -2.58 -31.33 13.06
N ILE A 312 -3.47 -30.45 13.56
CA ILE A 312 -3.26 -29.00 13.56
C ILE A 312 -2.29 -28.64 14.68
N LEU A 313 -1.11 -28.15 14.31
CA LEU A 313 -0.07 -27.73 15.25
C LEU A 313 0.02 -26.22 15.42
N TYR A 314 -0.32 -25.47 14.38
CA TYR A 314 -0.31 -24.01 14.42
C TYR A 314 -1.56 -23.46 13.75
N SER A 315 -2.04 -22.33 14.24
CA SER A 315 -3.19 -21.66 13.65
C SER A 315 -3.17 -20.16 13.94
N SER A 316 -4.01 -19.43 13.21
CA SER A 316 -4.34 -18.03 13.48
C SER A 316 -5.67 -17.71 12.83
N ALA A 317 -6.46 -16.85 13.46
CA ALA A 317 -7.70 -16.32 12.91
C ALA A 317 -7.72 -14.79 12.95
N LEU A 318 -8.50 -14.18 12.08
CA LEU A 318 -8.79 -12.75 12.13
C LEU A 318 -9.92 -12.48 13.13
N PRO A 319 -9.82 -11.44 13.99
CA PRO A 319 -10.86 -11.13 14.97
C PRO A 319 -12.19 -10.78 14.28
N PRO A 320 -13.30 -11.52 14.52
CA PRO A 320 -14.55 -11.35 13.76
C PRO A 320 -15.13 -9.93 13.78
N GLY A 321 -15.04 -9.23 14.91
CA GLY A 321 -15.51 -7.86 15.07
C GLY A 321 -14.70 -6.87 14.24
N ALA A 322 -13.37 -7.00 14.22
CA ALA A 322 -12.50 -6.22 13.35
C ALA A 322 -12.62 -6.62 11.87
N LEU A 323 -12.77 -7.91 11.59
CA LEU A 323 -12.79 -8.50 10.24
C LEU A 323 -13.87 -7.90 9.35
N MET A 324 -15.07 -7.64 9.91
CA MET A 324 -16.14 -6.98 9.17
C MET A 324 -15.67 -5.64 8.58
N HIS A 325 -14.94 -4.84 9.36
CA HIS A 325 -14.42 -3.54 8.91
C HIS A 325 -13.21 -3.68 7.99
N ILE A 326 -12.33 -4.66 8.23
CA ILE A 326 -11.22 -5.00 7.32
C ILE A 326 -11.77 -5.38 5.93
N ARG A 327 -12.85 -6.17 5.86
CA ARG A 327 -13.51 -6.52 4.59
C ARG A 327 -14.13 -5.32 3.89
N HIS A 328 -14.68 -4.35 4.63
CA HIS A 328 -15.16 -3.11 4.04
C HIS A 328 -14.03 -2.26 3.43
N LEU A 329 -12.84 -2.29 4.04
CA LEU A 329 -11.65 -1.62 3.53
C LEU A 329 -11.12 -2.29 2.27
N LEU A 330 -10.99 -3.62 2.27
CA LEU A 330 -10.18 -4.36 1.29
C LEU A 330 -10.96 -5.21 0.29
N VAL A 331 -12.18 -5.62 0.60
CA VAL A 331 -12.93 -6.59 -0.21
C VAL A 331 -14.08 -5.91 -0.95
N ARG A 332 -15.06 -5.38 -0.20
CA ARG A 332 -16.24 -4.73 -0.77
C ARG A 332 -17.03 -3.95 0.27
N PHE A 333 -17.78 -2.96 -0.19
CA PHE A 333 -18.80 -2.30 0.62
C PHE A 333 -20.08 -2.07 -0.18
N ASP A 334 -21.20 -2.61 0.29
CA ASP A 334 -22.46 -2.66 -0.48
C ASP A 334 -23.02 -1.30 -0.89
N SER A 335 -22.69 -0.24 -0.14
CA SER A 335 -23.18 1.11 -0.43
C SER A 335 -22.31 1.87 -1.44
N ASN A 336 -21.13 1.34 -1.79
CA ASN A 336 -20.22 1.97 -2.74
C ASN A 336 -20.60 1.62 -4.20
N PRO A 337 -20.25 2.46 -5.17
CA PRO A 337 -20.38 2.12 -6.59
C PRO A 337 -19.66 0.80 -6.90
N ASN A 338 -20.35 -0.07 -7.65
CA ASN A 338 -19.87 -1.42 -7.99
C ASN A 338 -19.48 -2.29 -6.78
N GLN A 339 -19.95 -1.95 -5.57
CA GLN A 339 -19.55 -2.59 -4.32
C GLN A 339 -18.04 -2.52 -4.04
N THR A 340 -17.34 -1.51 -4.58
CA THR A 340 -15.88 -1.35 -4.45
C THR A 340 -15.47 -1.21 -2.98
N ALA A 341 -14.35 -1.82 -2.61
CA ALA A 341 -13.73 -1.66 -1.29
C ALA A 341 -13.29 -0.20 -1.06
N MET A 342 -13.29 0.28 0.20
CA MET A 342 -13.00 1.68 0.48
C MET A 342 -11.60 2.12 0.04
N THR A 343 -10.56 1.32 0.34
CA THR A 343 -9.18 1.68 -0.02
C THR A 343 -8.92 1.53 -1.51
N LEU A 344 -9.56 0.56 -2.17
CA LEU A 344 -9.46 0.40 -3.61
C LEU A 344 -10.07 1.60 -4.35
N GLY A 345 -11.26 2.04 -3.94
CA GLY A 345 -11.89 3.23 -4.49
C GLY A 345 -11.05 4.50 -4.24
N LEU A 346 -10.50 4.64 -3.02
CA LEU A 346 -9.56 5.71 -2.68
C LEU A 346 -8.36 5.75 -3.64
N VAL A 347 -7.69 4.61 -3.87
CA VAL A 347 -6.53 4.51 -4.76
C VAL A 347 -6.91 4.76 -6.22
N GLN A 348 -8.00 4.18 -6.69
CA GLN A 348 -8.47 4.34 -8.08
C GLN A 348 -8.84 5.80 -8.38
N THR A 349 -9.63 6.44 -7.52
CA THR A 349 -10.00 7.85 -7.71
C THR A 349 -8.78 8.77 -7.56
N SER A 350 -7.89 8.50 -6.61
CA SER A 350 -6.63 9.25 -6.47
C SER A 350 -5.74 9.15 -7.72
N ARG A 351 -5.69 7.97 -8.35
CA ARG A 351 -4.96 7.77 -9.60
C ARG A 351 -5.58 8.57 -10.75
N LEU A 352 -6.91 8.58 -10.87
CA LEU A 352 -7.60 9.40 -11.88
C LEU A 352 -7.32 10.90 -11.68
N VAL A 353 -7.32 11.37 -10.43
CA VAL A 353 -6.95 12.75 -10.09
C VAL A 353 -5.50 13.06 -10.52
N PHE A 354 -4.58 12.14 -10.27
CA PHE A 354 -3.18 12.27 -10.70
C PHE A 354 -3.02 12.29 -12.22
N ASP A 355 -3.69 11.39 -12.94
CA ASP A 355 -3.64 11.34 -14.39
C ASP A 355 -4.25 12.61 -15.01
N ALA A 356 -5.41 13.07 -14.53
CA ALA A 356 -6.01 14.34 -14.97
C ALA A 356 -5.11 15.55 -14.68
N SER A 357 -4.42 15.56 -13.52
CA SER A 357 -3.47 16.61 -13.16
C SER A 357 -2.26 16.67 -14.10
N LYS A 358 -1.79 15.52 -14.61
CA LYS A 358 -0.75 15.47 -15.64
C LYS A 358 -1.22 16.05 -16.95
N VAL A 359 -2.38 15.64 -17.45
CA VAL A 359 -2.89 16.15 -18.73
C VAL A 359 -3.23 17.64 -18.64
N LEU A 360 -3.71 18.12 -17.50
CA LEU A 360 -3.87 19.55 -17.22
C LEU A 360 -2.54 20.30 -17.38
N SER A 361 -1.46 19.80 -16.78
CA SER A 361 -0.13 20.40 -16.90
C SER A 361 0.38 20.42 -18.35
N GLU A 362 0.25 19.31 -19.08
CA GLU A 362 0.66 19.22 -20.49
C GLU A 362 -0.16 20.19 -21.38
N SER A 363 -1.43 20.37 -21.06
CA SER A 363 -2.33 21.31 -21.74
C SER A 363 -1.92 22.76 -21.48
N PHE A 364 -1.51 23.09 -20.26
CA PHE A 364 -0.95 24.40 -19.95
C PHE A 364 0.33 24.69 -20.74
N ASP A 365 1.29 23.74 -20.76
CA ASP A 365 2.56 23.88 -21.48
C ASP A 365 2.37 24.05 -23.00
N SER A 366 1.35 23.41 -23.56
CA SER A 366 1.00 23.51 -24.97
C SER A 366 0.10 24.70 -25.33
N GLY A 367 -0.36 25.46 -24.32
CA GLY A 367 -1.29 26.58 -24.49
C GLY A 367 -2.71 26.17 -24.89
N ASN A 368 -3.10 24.92 -24.63
CA ASN A 368 -4.44 24.40 -24.89
C ASN A 368 -5.36 24.68 -23.70
N GLU A 369 -5.89 25.91 -23.64
CA GLU A 369 -6.70 26.41 -22.53
C GLU A 369 -8.00 25.60 -22.32
N GLN A 370 -8.65 25.15 -23.40
CA GLN A 370 -9.89 24.38 -23.31
C GLN A 370 -9.64 23.01 -22.64
N GLU A 371 -8.62 22.28 -23.06
CA GLU A 371 -8.29 20.97 -22.47
C GLU A 371 -7.81 21.12 -21.02
N MET A 372 -7.08 22.20 -20.71
CA MET A 372 -6.68 22.53 -19.34
C MET A 372 -7.88 22.76 -18.43
N GLN A 373 -8.86 23.56 -18.86
CA GLN A 373 -10.08 23.85 -18.09
C GLN A 373 -10.92 22.59 -17.89
N LYS A 374 -11.05 21.77 -18.93
CA LYS A 374 -11.71 20.46 -18.84
C LYS A 374 -11.06 19.55 -17.78
N HIS A 375 -9.74 19.40 -17.78
CA HIS A 375 -9.09 18.57 -16.77
C HIS A 375 -9.12 19.19 -15.37
N ALA A 376 -9.22 20.52 -15.25
CA ALA A 376 -9.49 21.17 -13.97
C ALA A 376 -10.88 20.80 -13.45
N GLU A 377 -11.89 20.73 -14.32
CA GLU A 377 -13.22 20.21 -13.99
C GLU A 377 -13.17 18.74 -13.54
N GLU A 378 -12.54 17.86 -14.31
CA GLU A 378 -12.42 16.44 -13.96
C GLU A 378 -11.82 16.25 -12.56
N ILE A 379 -10.76 16.99 -12.23
CA ILE A 379 -10.14 16.97 -10.90
C ILE A 379 -11.14 17.38 -9.81
N ILE A 380 -11.91 18.46 -10.02
CA ILE A 380 -12.90 18.91 -9.04
C ILE A 380 -13.96 17.82 -8.83
N ASN A 381 -14.53 17.31 -9.92
CA ASN A 381 -15.63 16.33 -9.89
C ASN A 381 -15.19 14.99 -9.28
N LEU A 382 -13.99 14.52 -9.57
CA LEU A 382 -13.38 13.35 -8.93
C LEU A 382 -13.14 13.53 -7.43
N ILE A 383 -12.82 14.75 -6.98
CA ILE A 383 -12.60 15.02 -5.56
C ILE A 383 -13.92 15.11 -4.80
N VAL A 384 -14.95 15.78 -5.34
CA VAL A 384 -16.18 16.10 -4.59
C VAL A 384 -17.32 15.08 -4.76
N GLY A 385 -17.33 14.33 -5.87
CA GLY A 385 -18.37 13.35 -6.17
C GLY A 385 -19.72 13.96 -6.62
N SER A 386 -20.52 13.13 -7.28
CA SER A 386 -21.71 13.48 -8.07
C SER A 386 -22.91 14.13 -7.32
N LYS A 387 -22.91 14.10 -6.00
CA LYS A 387 -23.96 14.69 -5.13
C LYS A 387 -23.49 15.96 -4.44
N SER A 388 -22.24 16.37 -4.63
CA SER A 388 -21.75 17.66 -4.19
C SER A 388 -22.39 18.80 -5.00
N GLU A 389 -22.58 19.95 -4.36
CA GLU A 389 -23.00 21.19 -5.05
C GLU A 389 -21.92 21.70 -6.02
N ASP A 390 -20.66 21.28 -5.80
CA ASP A 390 -19.53 21.61 -6.66
C ASP A 390 -19.37 20.67 -7.85
N TYR A 391 -20.18 19.61 -7.94
CA TYR A 391 -20.20 18.73 -9.11
C TYR A 391 -21.02 19.37 -10.24
N LYS A 392 -20.34 19.92 -11.24
CA LYS A 392 -20.95 20.66 -12.33
C LYS A 392 -19.98 20.82 -13.50
N ASP A 393 -20.55 21.26 -14.62
CA ASP A 393 -19.85 21.81 -15.78
C ASP A 393 -19.17 23.14 -15.36
N TRP A 394 -17.85 23.09 -15.17
CA TRP A 394 -17.02 24.23 -14.77
C TRP A 394 -16.47 24.98 -15.99
N ASP A 395 -16.14 24.29 -17.07
CA ASP A 395 -15.60 24.90 -18.29
C ASP A 395 -16.68 25.48 -19.24
N ASN A 396 -17.96 25.19 -18.95
CA ASN A 396 -19.16 25.58 -19.68
C ASN A 396 -19.21 25.04 -21.11
N ASP A 397 -18.64 23.86 -21.36
CA ASP A 397 -18.70 23.19 -22.67
C ASP A 397 -20.04 22.47 -22.93
N GLY A 398 -20.90 22.40 -21.91
CA GLY A 398 -22.23 21.78 -21.95
C GLY A 398 -22.24 20.32 -21.50
N THR A 399 -21.10 19.79 -21.04
CA THR A 399 -20.96 18.47 -20.45
C THR A 399 -20.43 18.56 -19.02
N THR A 400 -20.67 17.53 -18.21
CA THR A 400 -20.06 17.45 -16.88
C THR A 400 -19.11 16.27 -16.89
N ASP A 401 -17.82 16.57 -16.90
CA ASP A 401 -16.75 15.60 -17.07
C ASP A 401 -16.35 14.98 -15.73
N ASP A 402 -16.55 13.67 -15.63
CA ASP A 402 -16.10 12.85 -14.50
C ASP A 402 -15.69 11.47 -15.05
N PRO A 403 -14.38 11.16 -15.10
CA PRO A 403 -13.91 9.84 -15.52
C PRO A 403 -14.05 8.78 -14.42
N GLY A 404 -14.51 9.16 -13.22
CA GLY A 404 -14.68 8.29 -12.06
C GLY A 404 -16.05 7.63 -11.97
N ASP A 405 -16.37 7.19 -10.75
CA ASP A 405 -17.61 6.50 -10.42
C ASP A 405 -18.66 7.41 -9.75
N GLY A 406 -18.38 8.71 -9.66
CA GLY A 406 -19.20 9.72 -9.02
C GLY A 406 -19.26 9.64 -7.48
N PHE A 407 -18.41 8.82 -6.83
CA PHE A 407 -18.39 8.73 -5.36
C PHE A 407 -17.59 9.86 -4.71
N GLY A 408 -16.46 10.24 -5.29
CA GLY A 408 -15.60 11.30 -4.78
C GLY A 408 -14.59 10.85 -3.71
N LEU A 409 -13.49 11.59 -3.59
CA LEU A 409 -12.55 11.44 -2.48
C LEU A 409 -13.12 12.01 -1.17
N LEU A 410 -13.71 13.21 -1.25
CA LEU A 410 -14.26 13.97 -0.13
C LEU A 410 -15.78 13.80 -0.01
N LEU A 411 -16.39 14.51 0.93
CA LEU A 411 -17.84 14.51 1.16
C LEU A 411 -18.64 14.71 -0.13
N ASN A 412 -19.51 13.74 -0.39
CA ASN A 412 -20.36 13.65 -1.57
C ASN A 412 -21.80 14.04 -1.19
N GLY A 413 -22.02 15.36 -1.05
CA GLY A 413 -23.24 15.91 -0.49
C GLY A 413 -23.34 15.58 1.01
N SER A 414 -24.32 14.75 1.40
CA SER A 414 -24.44 14.23 2.77
C SER A 414 -23.86 12.82 2.95
N GLN A 415 -23.24 12.26 1.92
CA GLN A 415 -22.60 10.95 1.97
C GLN A 415 -21.10 11.12 2.16
N THR A 416 -20.49 10.15 2.84
CA THR A 416 -19.03 10.07 2.96
C THR A 416 -18.40 9.80 1.59
N GLY A 417 -17.24 10.41 1.33
CA GLY A 417 -16.37 10.02 0.20
C GLY A 417 -15.46 8.85 0.57
N TYR A 418 -14.59 8.43 -0.37
CA TYR A 418 -13.65 7.32 -0.15
C TYR A 418 -12.67 7.58 1.00
N VAL A 419 -12.27 8.84 1.23
CA VAL A 419 -11.34 9.19 2.32
C VAL A 419 -11.99 8.98 3.68
N GLU A 420 -13.13 9.61 3.94
CA GLU A 420 -13.82 9.50 5.23
C GLU A 420 -14.32 8.07 5.49
N GLY A 421 -14.78 7.37 4.45
CA GLY A 421 -15.15 5.96 4.55
C GLY A 421 -13.97 5.07 4.95
N THR A 422 -12.80 5.29 4.36
CA THR A 422 -11.56 4.58 4.71
C THR A 422 -11.17 4.84 6.17
N ILE A 423 -11.13 6.10 6.60
CA ILE A 423 -10.80 6.47 7.99
C ILE A 423 -11.80 5.83 8.96
N THR A 424 -13.10 5.97 8.68
CA THR A 424 -14.17 5.46 9.55
C THR A 424 -14.08 3.95 9.75
N HIS A 425 -13.86 3.18 8.68
CA HIS A 425 -13.76 1.73 8.80
C HIS A 425 -12.46 1.29 9.49
N ALA A 426 -11.34 2.00 9.29
CA ALA A 426 -10.11 1.75 10.03
C ALA A 426 -10.28 2.00 11.54
N GLU A 427 -10.87 3.14 11.92
CA GLU A 427 -11.14 3.49 13.32
C GLU A 427 -12.11 2.51 13.98
N LEU A 428 -13.15 2.07 13.27
CA LEU A 428 -14.09 1.07 13.77
C LEU A 428 -13.43 -0.30 13.96
N ALA A 429 -12.53 -0.72 13.05
CA ALA A 429 -11.76 -1.95 13.21
C ALA A 429 -10.87 -1.89 14.47
N ALA A 430 -10.20 -0.76 14.72
CA ALA A 430 -9.41 -0.54 15.93
C ALA A 430 -10.28 -0.48 17.20
N ALA A 431 -11.50 0.06 17.08
CA ALA A 431 -12.44 0.19 18.18
C ALA A 431 -13.11 -1.14 18.58
N SER A 432 -13.09 -2.15 17.70
CA SER A 432 -13.63 -3.48 17.98
C SER A 432 -13.05 -4.07 19.27
N ALA A 433 -13.91 -4.70 20.07
CA ALA A 433 -13.53 -5.26 21.36
C ALA A 433 -12.50 -6.39 21.26
N ASP A 434 -12.43 -7.05 20.10
CA ASP A 434 -11.52 -8.14 19.77
C ASP A 434 -10.31 -7.71 18.92
N ALA A 435 -10.12 -6.41 18.68
CA ALA A 435 -9.01 -5.91 17.87
C ALA A 435 -7.66 -6.31 18.46
N SER A 436 -6.83 -6.98 17.65
CA SER A 436 -5.45 -7.33 18.02
C SER A 436 -4.53 -6.09 17.93
N ALA A 437 -3.33 -6.19 18.49
CA ALA A 437 -2.34 -5.11 18.40
C ALA A 437 -1.99 -4.77 16.94
N ASN A 438 -1.93 -5.78 16.07
CA ASN A 438 -1.69 -5.61 14.63
C ASN A 438 -2.80 -4.80 13.95
N VAL A 439 -4.07 -5.15 14.23
CA VAL A 439 -5.23 -4.43 13.70
C VAL A 439 -5.21 -2.97 14.18
N ILE A 440 -4.97 -2.72 15.47
CA ILE A 440 -4.95 -1.35 16.01
C ILE A 440 -3.86 -0.52 15.36
N LEU A 441 -2.62 -1.03 15.32
CA LEU A 441 -1.48 -0.31 14.75
C LEU A 441 -1.75 0.12 13.30
N HIS A 442 -2.18 -0.83 12.48
CA HIS A 442 -2.38 -0.57 11.07
C HIS A 442 -3.66 0.24 10.79
N SER A 443 -4.72 0.09 11.58
CA SER A 443 -5.85 1.01 11.55
C SER A 443 -5.45 2.47 11.80
N GLU A 444 -4.56 2.73 12.77
CA GLU A 444 -4.06 4.09 13.04
C GLU A 444 -3.29 4.65 11.84
N HIS A 445 -2.45 3.82 11.20
CA HIS A 445 -1.71 4.20 9.99
C HIS A 445 -2.62 4.51 8.80
N VAL A 446 -3.67 3.73 8.59
CA VAL A 446 -4.70 3.98 7.56
C VAL A 446 -5.40 5.31 7.83
N ALA A 447 -5.78 5.58 9.08
CA ALA A 447 -6.44 6.83 9.46
C ALA A 447 -5.55 8.05 9.25
N ILE A 448 -4.26 7.97 9.60
CA ILE A 448 -3.28 9.05 9.37
C ILE A 448 -3.14 9.34 7.88
N SER A 449 -2.92 8.31 7.07
CA SER A 449 -2.76 8.45 5.62
C SER A 449 -4.04 9.01 4.98
N GLY A 450 -5.22 8.54 5.41
CA GLY A 450 -6.50 9.10 4.99
C GLY A 450 -6.64 10.58 5.33
N GLY A 451 -6.25 11.00 6.54
CA GLY A 451 -6.29 12.41 6.94
C GLY A 451 -5.33 13.30 6.15
N ASN A 452 -4.16 12.79 5.76
CA ASN A 452 -3.25 13.49 4.86
C ASN A 452 -3.91 13.71 3.49
N VAL A 453 -4.47 12.64 2.91
CA VAL A 453 -5.18 12.69 1.62
C VAL A 453 -6.36 13.66 1.68
N GLU A 454 -7.11 13.69 2.77
CA GLU A 454 -8.21 14.66 2.97
C GLU A 454 -7.72 16.10 2.82
N GLY A 455 -6.63 16.44 3.52
CA GLY A 455 -6.06 17.78 3.52
C GLY A 455 -5.48 18.19 2.16
N TRP A 456 -4.82 17.27 1.46
CA TRP A 456 -4.28 17.53 0.12
C TRP A 456 -5.37 17.61 -0.94
N ALA A 457 -6.37 16.73 -0.90
CA ALA A 457 -7.50 16.76 -1.84
C ALA A 457 -8.32 18.04 -1.71
N ALA A 458 -8.53 18.54 -0.48
CA ALA A 458 -9.20 19.82 -0.27
C ALA A 458 -8.42 21.00 -0.90
N GLN A 459 -7.09 21.03 -0.73
CA GLN A 459 -6.23 22.05 -1.34
C GLN A 459 -6.23 21.93 -2.87
N LEU A 460 -6.13 20.71 -3.41
CA LEU A 460 -6.10 20.47 -4.85
C LEU A 460 -7.40 20.92 -5.51
N ARG A 461 -8.55 20.58 -4.92
CA ARG A 461 -9.86 21.07 -5.36
C ARG A 461 -9.89 22.59 -5.44
N ASP A 462 -9.40 23.28 -4.41
CA ASP A 462 -9.45 24.74 -4.35
C ASP A 462 -8.51 25.38 -5.38
N VAL A 463 -7.40 24.74 -5.74
CA VAL A 463 -6.52 25.17 -6.84
C VAL A 463 -7.18 24.91 -8.19
N ALA A 464 -7.74 23.72 -8.40
CA ALA A 464 -8.42 23.34 -9.63
C ALA A 464 -9.61 24.27 -9.94
N LYS A 465 -10.40 24.64 -8.92
CA LYS A 465 -11.47 25.65 -9.07
C LYS A 465 -10.94 26.99 -9.57
N ARG A 466 -9.82 27.47 -9.01
CA ARG A 466 -9.21 28.73 -9.49
C ARG A 466 -8.75 28.62 -10.94
N ILE A 467 -8.21 27.47 -11.35
CA ILE A 467 -7.78 27.23 -12.74
C ILE A 467 -9.00 27.22 -13.68
N ALA A 468 -10.07 26.54 -13.31
CA ALA A 468 -11.29 26.46 -14.10
C ALA A 468 -11.99 27.83 -14.28
N GLU A 469 -11.90 28.73 -13.28
CA GLU A 469 -12.55 30.04 -13.31
C GLU A 469 -11.68 31.21 -13.82
N SER A 470 -10.38 31.02 -14.04
CA SER A 470 -9.42 32.12 -14.23
C SER A 470 -8.80 32.17 -15.62
N ASP A 471 -8.79 33.36 -16.22
CA ASP A 471 -8.01 33.68 -17.43
C ASP A 471 -6.49 33.87 -17.15
N GLN A 472 -6.06 33.75 -15.88
CA GLN A 472 -4.68 34.01 -15.43
C GLN A 472 -4.13 32.85 -14.60
N VAL A 473 -3.91 31.71 -15.24
CA VAL A 473 -3.26 30.55 -14.64
C VAL A 473 -1.74 30.72 -14.64
N THR A 474 -1.06 30.40 -13.53
CA THR A 474 0.39 30.56 -13.40
C THR A 474 1.11 29.21 -13.35
N ASP A 475 2.40 29.18 -13.72
CA ASP A 475 3.24 27.98 -13.55
C ASP A 475 3.27 27.48 -12.10
N ALA A 476 3.05 28.36 -11.13
CA ALA A 476 3.01 27.99 -9.71
C ALA A 476 1.73 27.23 -9.36
N ASP A 477 0.58 27.58 -9.95
CA ASP A 477 -0.66 26.83 -9.76
C ASP A 477 -0.53 25.42 -10.35
N ILE A 478 0.06 25.30 -11.55
CA ILE A 478 0.27 24.00 -12.22
C ILE A 478 1.21 23.09 -11.43
N ARG A 479 2.35 23.62 -10.94
CA ARG A 479 3.25 22.85 -10.08
C ARG A 479 2.58 22.40 -8.79
N LEU A 480 1.72 23.24 -8.21
CA LEU A 480 0.98 22.90 -6.99
C LEU A 480 -0.05 21.79 -7.25
N VAL A 481 -0.77 21.84 -8.38
CA VAL A 481 -1.69 20.77 -8.81
C VAL A 481 -0.97 19.44 -8.89
N LEU A 482 0.13 19.37 -9.63
CA LEU A 482 0.91 18.14 -9.77
C LEU A 482 1.45 17.63 -8.43
N SER A 483 2.01 18.52 -7.61
CA SER A 483 2.56 18.15 -6.31
C SER A 483 1.49 17.58 -5.36
N LEU A 484 0.31 18.20 -5.31
CA LEU A 484 -0.78 17.73 -4.44
C LEU A 484 -1.37 16.42 -4.97
N ALA A 485 -1.53 16.28 -6.28
CA ALA A 485 -2.05 15.06 -6.87
C ALA A 485 -1.09 13.87 -6.68
N ASP A 486 0.22 14.10 -6.78
CA ASP A 486 1.24 13.10 -6.46
C ASP A 486 1.21 12.71 -4.98
N GLN A 487 1.13 13.69 -4.07
CA GLN A 487 1.00 13.47 -2.62
C GLN A 487 -0.27 12.66 -2.27
N ILE A 488 -1.41 12.99 -2.87
CA ILE A 488 -2.66 12.26 -2.67
C ILE A 488 -2.50 10.78 -3.05
N TYR A 489 -1.85 10.49 -4.18
CA TYR A 489 -1.72 9.12 -4.67
C TYR A 489 -0.57 8.37 -4.01
N ASN A 490 0.66 8.89 -4.11
CA ASN A 490 1.91 8.25 -3.71
C ASN A 490 2.38 8.62 -2.30
N GLY A 491 1.85 9.70 -1.71
CA GLY A 491 2.41 10.32 -0.52
C GLY A 491 3.67 11.14 -0.83
N ILE A 492 4.37 11.56 0.22
CA ILE A 492 5.63 12.29 0.15
C ILE A 492 6.56 11.85 1.27
N ASP A 493 7.83 11.71 0.98
CA ASP A 493 8.89 11.48 1.96
C ASP A 493 9.34 12.86 2.50
N LEU A 494 8.89 13.22 3.71
CA LEU A 494 9.19 14.53 4.30
C LEU A 494 10.49 14.52 5.10
N ASP A 495 10.83 13.40 5.72
CA ASP A 495 12.04 13.27 6.53
C ASP A 495 13.29 12.87 5.72
N GLY A 496 13.11 12.50 4.45
CA GLY A 496 14.16 12.16 3.50
C GLY A 496 14.76 10.77 3.75
N ASN A 497 14.02 9.86 4.37
CA ASN A 497 14.47 8.51 4.70
C ASN A 497 14.27 7.49 3.56
N GLU A 498 13.82 7.96 2.40
CA GLU A 498 13.52 7.22 1.19
C GLU A 498 12.36 6.24 1.37
N GLN A 499 11.52 6.41 2.39
CA GLN A 499 10.25 5.72 2.64
C GLN A 499 9.12 6.75 2.75
N VAL A 500 7.89 6.34 2.42
CA VAL A 500 6.71 7.18 2.66
C VAL A 500 6.05 6.51 3.84
N ASP A 501 6.24 7.10 5.01
CA ASP A 501 5.76 6.50 6.23
C ASP A 501 4.29 6.87 6.47
N PRO A 502 3.54 6.05 7.20
CA PRO A 502 2.17 6.33 7.60
C PRO A 502 2.10 7.38 8.72
N VAL A 503 2.84 8.47 8.58
CA VAL A 503 2.92 9.58 9.52
C VAL A 503 2.21 10.81 8.96
N VAL A 504 1.92 11.76 9.85
CA VAL A 504 1.23 13.00 9.48
C VAL A 504 2.09 13.77 8.47
N GLY A 505 1.51 14.03 7.31
CA GLY A 505 2.14 14.75 6.20
C GLY A 505 2.90 13.89 5.20
N GLU A 506 2.97 12.57 5.36
CA GLU A 506 3.71 11.69 4.44
C GLU A 506 2.83 10.70 3.69
N GLY A 507 2.14 9.81 4.41
CA GLY A 507 1.37 8.72 3.81
C GLY A 507 0.25 9.20 2.88
N GLY A 508 0.16 8.62 1.68
CA GLY A 508 -0.88 8.86 0.68
C GLY A 508 -1.87 7.70 0.54
N ALA A 509 -2.62 7.65 -0.56
CA ALA A 509 -3.62 6.62 -0.83
C ALA A 509 -3.01 5.20 -0.90
N LEU A 510 -1.81 5.06 -1.50
CA LEU A 510 -1.11 3.76 -1.55
C LEU A 510 -0.68 3.29 -0.15
N THR A 511 -0.18 4.19 0.70
CA THR A 511 0.17 3.89 2.09
C THR A 511 -1.06 3.44 2.90
N ALA A 512 -2.21 4.08 2.66
CA ALA A 512 -3.48 3.66 3.27
C ALA A 512 -3.91 2.26 2.82
N LEU A 513 -3.75 1.91 1.54
CA LEU A 513 -4.04 0.56 1.05
C LEU A 513 -3.10 -0.48 1.68
N GLU A 514 -1.79 -0.23 1.65
CA GLU A 514 -0.78 -1.13 2.19
C GLU A 514 -1.04 -1.45 3.67
N HIS A 515 -1.29 -0.43 4.49
CA HIS A 515 -1.60 -0.67 5.89
C HIS A 515 -2.95 -1.34 6.10
N ALA A 516 -3.94 -1.09 5.25
CA ALA A 516 -5.19 -1.84 5.32
C ALA A 516 -4.93 -3.33 5.05
N GLU A 517 -4.09 -3.68 4.07
CA GLU A 517 -3.70 -5.07 3.78
C GLU A 517 -3.04 -5.73 4.99
N TYR A 518 -2.11 -5.03 5.67
CA TYR A 518 -1.49 -5.54 6.90
C TYR A 518 -2.48 -5.76 8.05
N MET A 519 -3.65 -5.11 8.07
CA MET A 519 -4.69 -5.44 9.05
C MET A 519 -5.24 -6.86 8.86
N GLY A 520 -5.14 -7.41 7.64
CA GLY A 520 -5.55 -8.77 7.28
C GLY A 520 -4.50 -9.84 7.55
N ASP A 521 -3.31 -9.48 8.03
CA ASP A 521 -2.26 -10.43 8.37
C ASP A 521 -2.66 -11.35 9.54
N MET A 522 -2.40 -12.64 9.39
CA MET A 522 -2.68 -13.66 10.41
C MET A 522 -1.39 -14.05 11.12
N GLN A 523 -1.26 -13.73 12.41
CA GLN A 523 -0.07 -13.98 13.22
C GLN A 523 -0.07 -15.41 13.77
N ILE A 524 0.88 -16.23 13.32
CA ILE A 524 0.90 -17.68 13.55
C ILE A 524 1.23 -18.00 15.01
N MET A 525 0.41 -18.83 15.64
CA MET A 525 0.54 -19.26 17.04
C MET A 525 0.50 -20.79 17.17
N GLU A 526 1.11 -21.31 18.23
CA GLU A 526 1.09 -22.73 18.57
C GLU A 526 -0.29 -23.17 19.10
N GLY A 527 -0.76 -24.29 18.56
CA GLY A 527 -2.03 -24.93 18.91
C GLY A 527 -3.13 -24.74 17.86
N GLU A 528 -4.22 -25.46 18.09
CA GLU A 528 -5.45 -25.38 17.30
C GLU A 528 -6.31 -24.17 17.73
N ASN A 529 -7.11 -23.63 16.80
CA ASN A 529 -8.10 -22.57 17.05
C ASN A 529 -7.53 -21.32 17.76
N GLN A 530 -6.29 -20.95 17.42
CA GLN A 530 -5.64 -19.77 17.96
C GLN A 530 -6.09 -18.50 17.24
N MET A 531 -6.12 -17.42 17.98
CA MET A 531 -6.40 -16.08 17.49
C MET A 531 -5.54 -15.10 18.30
N PRO A 532 -4.96 -14.06 17.68
CA PRO A 532 -4.24 -13.03 18.41
C PRO A 532 -5.11 -12.44 19.53
N PRO A 533 -4.58 -12.27 20.75
CA PRO A 533 -5.36 -11.75 21.86
C PRO A 533 -5.79 -10.29 21.58
N PRO A 534 -6.95 -9.86 22.08
CA PRO A 534 -7.35 -8.47 22.04
C PRO A 534 -6.32 -7.59 22.74
N ALA A 535 -5.96 -6.46 22.13
CA ALA A 535 -5.02 -5.51 22.72
C ALA A 535 -5.67 -4.64 23.81
N LYS A 536 -7.00 -4.56 23.84
CA LYS A 536 -7.78 -3.85 24.86
C LYS A 536 -8.29 -4.85 25.92
N PRO A 537 -8.17 -4.53 27.22
CA PRO A 537 -8.55 -5.42 28.32
C PRO A 537 -10.07 -5.55 28.54
#